data_AF-A0A839IPP7-F1
#
_entry.id   AF-A0A839IPP7-F1
#
_cell.length_a   1.000
_cell.length_b   1.000
_cell.length_c   1.000
_cell.angle_alpha   90.00
_cell.angle_beta   90.00
_cell.angle_gamma   90.00
#
_symmetry.space_group_name_H-M   'P 1'
#
loop_
_entity.id
_entity.type
_entity.pdbx_description
1 polymer ?
#
loop_
_entity_poly.entity_id
_entity_poly.type
_entity_poly.pdbx_seq_one_letter_code
_entity_poly.pdbx_strand_id
1 'polypeptide(L)'
;MTDAQAVVDYLQQHPDFFRQHEDLLLELSLPHQSGQAVSLLERQMTLLRERLSQKEKQLETLLDTARHNDAQLARVRRLVLSLLECQDLNELAATLAEQLSNTFGTSYSRLIITNPAHSQYINTSQLIVHSETAIEALIQAFLRNERTYCGGATAEQLELLFDRGMLADGSVAIISLNEGSVTGYLLLGSENPDYFKAEMGTDFAQYVADVIVRLLSWLH
;
A
#
# COMPACT_ATOMS: atom_id res chain seq x y z
N MET A 1 -60.79 38.24 1.37
CA MET A 1 -60.86 36.79 1.67
C MET A 1 -61.03 36.10 0.33
N THR A 2 -59.98 35.50 -0.22
CA THR A 2 -60.08 34.73 -1.46
C THR A 2 -60.93 33.50 -1.20
N ASP A 3 -61.99 33.35 -1.99
CA ASP A 3 -62.90 32.22 -1.90
C ASP A 3 -62.14 30.94 -2.27
N ALA A 4 -62.26 29.89 -1.46
CA ALA A 4 -61.55 28.63 -1.68
C ALA A 4 -61.91 28.02 -3.04
N GLN A 5 -63.15 28.26 -3.50
CA GLN A 5 -63.62 27.80 -4.81
C GLN A 5 -62.87 28.47 -5.96
N ALA A 6 -62.54 29.75 -5.84
CA ALA A 6 -61.79 30.47 -6.87
C ALA A 6 -60.34 29.95 -6.99
N VAL A 7 -59.74 29.49 -5.90
CA VAL A 7 -58.41 28.87 -5.92
C VAL A 7 -58.46 27.49 -6.60
N VAL A 8 -59.52 26.72 -6.37
CA VAL A 8 -59.73 25.42 -7.02
C VAL A 8 -59.90 25.59 -8.53
N ASP A 9 -60.76 26.51 -8.96
CA ASP A 9 -61.02 26.77 -10.38
C ASP A 9 -59.75 27.26 -11.09
N TYR A 10 -58.95 28.09 -10.43
CA TYR A 10 -57.67 28.57 -10.93
C TYR A 10 -56.65 27.43 -11.13
N LEU A 11 -56.50 26.54 -10.16
CA LEU A 11 -55.58 25.40 -10.26
C LEU A 11 -56.02 24.39 -11.32
N GLN A 12 -57.32 24.23 -11.56
CA GLN A 12 -57.85 23.37 -12.62
C GLN A 12 -57.58 23.94 -14.02
N GLN A 13 -57.65 25.26 -14.17
CA GLN A 13 -57.36 25.94 -15.44
C GLN A 13 -55.85 26.05 -15.74
N HIS A 14 -55.01 25.90 -14.72
CA HIS A 14 -53.55 25.99 -14.82
C HIS A 14 -52.86 24.73 -14.25
N PRO A 15 -52.94 23.57 -14.94
CA PRO A 15 -52.37 22.32 -14.44
C PRO A 15 -50.83 22.33 -14.33
N ASP A 16 -50.14 23.21 -15.06
CA ASP A 16 -48.68 23.39 -14.97
C ASP A 16 -48.24 24.33 -13.84
N PHE A 17 -49.17 24.91 -13.08
CA PHE A 17 -48.88 25.90 -12.04
C PHE A 17 -47.81 25.43 -11.05
N PHE A 18 -47.90 24.17 -10.60
CA PHE A 18 -46.93 23.59 -9.67
C PHE A 18 -45.58 23.22 -10.31
N ARG A 19 -45.49 23.11 -11.64
CA ARG A 19 -44.19 22.98 -12.35
C ARG A 19 -43.49 24.32 -12.48
N GLN A 20 -44.24 25.41 -12.56
CA GLN A 20 -43.68 26.77 -12.66
C GLN A 20 -43.36 27.37 -11.29
N HIS A 21 -43.91 26.78 -10.23
CA HIS A 21 -43.73 27.19 -8.85
C HIS A 21 -43.36 26.00 -7.96
N GLU A 22 -42.25 25.33 -8.27
CA GLU A 22 -41.74 24.16 -7.53
C GLU A 22 -41.44 24.49 -6.05
N ASP A 23 -41.05 25.73 -5.76
CA ASP A 23 -40.77 26.21 -4.41
C ASP A 23 -42.02 26.21 -3.51
N LEU A 24 -43.20 26.50 -4.06
CA LEU A 24 -44.48 26.44 -3.33
C LEU A 24 -44.85 25.00 -2.95
N LEU A 25 -44.41 24.02 -3.74
CA LEU A 25 -44.62 22.59 -3.50
C LEU A 25 -43.82 22.09 -2.29
N LEU A 26 -42.67 22.70 -2.01
CA LEU A 26 -41.81 22.39 -0.87
C LEU A 26 -42.37 22.94 0.46
N GLU A 27 -43.17 24.00 0.40
CA GLU A 27 -43.77 24.65 1.58
C GLU A 27 -45.19 24.15 1.90
N LEU A 28 -45.86 23.49 0.95
CA LEU A 28 -47.21 22.95 1.11
C LEU A 28 -47.23 21.68 1.96
N SER A 29 -47.68 21.81 3.21
CA SER A 29 -48.01 20.66 4.06
C SER A 29 -49.36 20.08 3.65
N LEU A 30 -49.35 19.04 2.82
CA LEU A 30 -50.53 18.29 2.41
C LEU A 30 -50.70 17.04 3.30
N PRO A 31 -51.62 17.03 4.27
CA PRO A 31 -51.96 15.80 4.99
C PRO A 31 -52.67 14.84 4.03
N HIS A 32 -52.02 13.74 3.67
CA HIS A 32 -52.59 12.74 2.79
C HIS A 32 -53.43 11.74 3.60
N GLN A 33 -54.69 11.51 3.23
CA GLN A 33 -55.60 10.56 3.90
C GLN A 33 -55.55 9.13 3.31
N SER A 34 -54.51 8.79 2.54
CA SER A 34 -54.44 7.50 1.86
C SER A 34 -53.57 6.53 2.69
N GLY A 35 -54.20 5.57 3.36
CA GLY A 35 -53.50 4.52 4.11
C GLY A 35 -52.57 3.66 3.25
N GLN A 36 -51.60 3.01 3.92
CA GLN A 36 -50.65 1.98 3.45
C GLN A 36 -49.77 2.25 2.21
N ALA A 37 -49.96 3.33 1.43
CA ALA A 37 -49.10 3.67 0.30
C ALA A 37 -48.03 4.70 0.69
N VAL A 38 -46.75 4.32 0.66
CA VAL A 38 -45.60 5.21 0.94
C VAL A 38 -45.53 6.30 -0.13
N SER A 39 -45.39 7.57 0.29
CA SER A 39 -45.34 8.72 -0.62
C SER A 39 -44.11 8.66 -1.53
N LEU A 40 -44.26 8.98 -2.82
CA LEU A 40 -43.14 9.08 -3.77
C LEU A 40 -42.07 10.07 -3.29
N LEU A 41 -42.47 11.14 -2.59
CA LEU A 41 -41.56 12.13 -2.02
C LEU A 41 -40.78 11.55 -0.82
N GLU A 42 -41.45 10.81 0.06
CA GLU A 42 -40.79 10.09 1.16
C GLU A 42 -39.80 9.05 0.63
N ARG A 43 -40.17 8.34 -0.45
CA ARG A 43 -39.28 7.39 -1.12
C ARG A 43 -38.09 8.10 -1.79
N GLN A 44 -38.30 9.25 -2.42
CA GLN A 44 -37.22 10.06 -3.00
C GLN A 44 -36.26 10.60 -1.93
N MET A 45 -36.77 11.11 -0.81
CA MET A 45 -35.94 11.56 0.30
C MET A 45 -35.13 10.41 0.90
N THR A 46 -35.73 9.23 1.03
CA THR A 46 -35.03 8.02 1.51
C THR A 46 -33.88 7.66 0.55
N LEU A 47 -34.15 7.60 -0.75
CA LEU A 47 -33.12 7.32 -1.76
C LEU A 47 -32.01 8.38 -1.81
N LEU A 48 -32.35 9.65 -1.62
CA LEU A 48 -31.35 10.73 -1.54
C LEU A 48 -30.47 10.60 -0.30
N ARG A 49 -31.04 10.27 0.87
CA ARG A 49 -30.27 10.01 2.09
C ARG A 49 -29.38 8.80 1.97
N GLU A 50 -29.87 7.72 1.35
CA GLU A 50 -29.06 6.53 1.06
C GLU A 50 -27.88 6.86 0.14
N ARG A 51 -28.12 7.63 -0.94
CA ARG A 51 -27.06 8.08 -1.86
C ARG A 51 -26.05 8.98 -1.17
N LEU A 52 -26.51 9.91 -0.32
CA LEU A 52 -25.63 10.82 0.41
C LEU A 52 -24.75 10.04 1.39
N SER A 53 -25.33 9.13 2.17
CA SER A 53 -24.57 8.24 3.06
C SER A 53 -23.58 7.35 2.30
N GLN A 54 -23.96 6.85 1.13
CA GLN A 54 -23.04 6.08 0.28
C GLN A 54 -21.87 6.93 -0.22
N LYS A 55 -22.13 8.20 -0.58
CA LYS A 55 -21.09 9.14 -1.04
C LYS A 55 -20.16 9.57 0.09
N GLU A 56 -20.68 9.79 1.29
CA GLU A 56 -19.87 10.07 2.49
C GLU A 56 -18.93 8.91 2.79
N LYS A 57 -19.42 7.65 2.78
CA LYS A 57 -18.58 6.46 2.94
C LYS A 57 -17.49 6.34 1.88
N GLN A 58 -17.79 6.66 0.62
CA GLN A 58 -16.79 6.69 -0.45
C GLN A 58 -15.71 7.73 -0.17
N LEU A 59 -16.09 8.94 0.28
CA LEU A 59 -15.16 9.99 0.66
C LEU A 59 -14.28 9.60 1.84
N GLU A 60 -14.85 9.00 2.90
CA GLU A 60 -14.09 8.49 4.04
C GLU A 60 -13.04 7.45 3.58
N THR A 61 -13.45 6.51 2.74
CA THR A 61 -12.54 5.48 2.19
C THR A 61 -11.39 6.12 1.39
N LEU A 62 -11.68 7.14 0.57
CA LEU A 62 -10.66 7.86 -0.19
C LEU A 62 -9.71 8.65 0.72
N LEU A 63 -10.23 9.30 1.76
CA LEU A 63 -9.42 10.03 2.74
C LEU A 63 -8.51 9.11 3.54
N ASP A 64 -9.02 7.95 3.96
CA ASP A 64 -8.21 6.95 4.67
C ASP A 64 -7.12 6.38 3.75
N THR A 65 -7.45 6.13 2.49
CA THR A 65 -6.46 5.74 1.46
C THR A 65 -5.38 6.82 1.28
N ALA A 66 -5.79 8.09 1.17
CA ALA A 66 -4.86 9.21 1.04
C ALA A 66 -3.94 9.35 2.26
N ARG A 67 -4.49 9.26 3.47
CA ARG A 67 -3.72 9.27 4.73
C ARG A 67 -2.74 8.11 4.81
N HIS A 68 -3.16 6.92 4.40
CA HIS A 68 -2.28 5.75 4.35
C HIS A 68 -1.12 5.98 3.37
N ASN A 69 -1.41 6.50 2.17
CA ASN A 69 -0.40 6.80 1.16
C ASN A 69 0.58 7.88 1.62
N ASP A 70 0.11 8.95 2.26
CA ASP A 70 0.98 10.00 2.80
C ASP A 70 1.92 9.46 3.88
N ALA A 71 1.41 8.57 4.75
CA ALA A 71 2.23 7.91 5.76
C ALA A 71 3.27 6.99 5.13
N GLN A 72 2.92 6.22 4.09
CA GLN A 72 3.85 5.40 3.32
C GLN A 72 4.94 6.27 2.66
N LEU A 73 4.56 7.35 1.97
CA LEU A 73 5.50 8.26 1.33
C LEU A 73 6.47 8.90 2.32
N ALA A 74 5.98 9.32 3.49
CA ALA A 74 6.83 9.89 4.55
C ALA A 74 7.86 8.87 5.07
N ARG A 75 7.46 7.59 5.20
CA ARG A 75 8.35 6.49 5.57
C ARG A 75 9.42 6.24 4.51
N VAL A 76 9.03 6.14 3.24
CA VAL A 76 9.96 5.97 2.11
C VAL A 76 10.96 7.13 2.07
N ARG A 77 10.47 8.37 2.19
CA ARG A 77 11.34 9.55 2.21
C ARG A 77 12.37 9.51 3.33
N ARG A 78 11.95 9.13 4.55
CA ARG A 78 12.87 8.99 5.69
C ARG A 78 13.93 7.93 5.41
N LEU A 79 13.52 6.76 4.92
CA LEU A 79 14.44 5.67 4.56
C LEU A 79 15.50 6.16 3.56
N VAL A 80 15.07 6.77 2.44
CA VAL A 80 16.00 7.25 1.40
C VAL A 80 16.96 8.30 1.94
N LEU A 81 16.48 9.24 2.76
CA LEU A 81 17.34 10.26 3.36
C LEU A 81 18.37 9.64 4.31
N SER A 82 17.97 8.69 5.16
CA SER A 82 18.89 7.99 6.05
C SER A 82 19.94 7.18 5.28
N LEU A 83 19.56 6.53 4.18
CA LEU A 83 20.51 5.78 3.34
C LEU A 83 21.51 6.70 2.59
N LEU A 84 21.09 7.93 2.26
CA LEU A 84 21.97 8.93 1.61
C LEU A 84 23.04 9.49 2.57
N GLU A 85 22.84 9.38 3.88
CA GLU A 85 23.78 9.86 4.90
C GLU A 85 24.89 8.84 5.21
N CYS A 86 24.72 7.58 4.77
CA CYS A 86 25.69 6.51 4.99
C CYS A 86 27.01 6.75 4.25
N GLN A 87 28.12 6.52 4.95
CA GLN A 87 29.47 6.77 4.42
C GLN A 87 30.15 5.50 3.89
N ASP A 88 29.69 4.33 4.33
CA ASP A 88 30.21 3.05 3.89
C ASP A 88 29.11 1.99 3.74
N LEU A 89 29.48 0.85 3.16
CA LEU A 89 28.58 -0.27 2.87
C LEU A 89 28.03 -0.95 4.13
N ASN A 90 28.79 -0.99 5.23
CA ASN A 90 28.35 -1.60 6.48
C ASN A 90 27.27 -0.73 7.14
N GLU A 91 27.50 0.58 7.17
CA GLU A 91 26.53 1.57 7.65
C GLU A 91 25.25 1.50 6.82
N LEU A 92 25.37 1.44 5.49
CA LEU A 92 24.21 1.29 4.61
C LEU A 92 23.41 0.03 4.94
N ALA A 93 24.06 -1.13 5.08
CA ALA A 93 23.39 -2.38 5.40
C ALA A 93 22.73 -2.35 6.79
N ALA A 94 23.39 -1.75 7.79
CA ALA A 94 22.87 -1.62 9.14
C ALA A 94 21.67 -0.67 9.22
N THR A 95 21.78 0.52 8.63
CA THR A 95 20.69 1.49 8.55
C THR A 95 19.50 0.91 7.79
N LEU A 96 19.75 0.22 6.68
CA LEU A 96 18.71 -0.47 5.93
C LEU A 96 17.98 -1.51 6.79
N ALA A 97 18.72 -2.36 7.50
CA ALA A 97 18.14 -3.39 8.35
C ALA A 97 17.29 -2.79 9.47
N GLU A 98 17.78 -1.74 10.12
CA GLU A 98 17.05 -1.02 11.17
C GLU A 98 15.77 -0.38 10.63
N GLN A 99 15.85 0.36 9.52
CA GLN A 99 14.69 1.05 8.96
C GLN A 99 13.65 0.05 8.46
N LEU A 100 14.05 -1.06 7.85
CA LEU A 100 13.12 -2.10 7.40
C LEU A 100 12.41 -2.77 8.58
N SER A 101 13.14 -3.09 9.64
CA SER A 101 12.56 -3.63 10.87
C SER A 101 11.57 -2.65 11.53
N ASN A 102 11.97 -1.39 11.72
CA ASN A 102 11.15 -0.38 12.38
C ASN A 102 9.92 0.06 11.57
N THR A 103 10.06 0.13 10.25
CA THR A 103 9.05 0.74 9.37
C THR A 103 8.09 -0.28 8.78
N PHE A 104 8.60 -1.48 8.49
CA PHE A 104 7.87 -2.56 7.84
C PHE A 104 7.68 -3.77 8.76
N GLY A 105 8.34 -3.86 9.91
CA GLY A 105 8.17 -5.01 10.79
C GLY A 105 8.76 -6.30 10.20
N THR A 106 9.70 -6.19 9.27
CA THR A 106 10.44 -7.33 8.74
C THR A 106 11.41 -7.84 9.80
N SER A 107 11.27 -9.11 10.19
CA SER A 107 12.09 -9.73 11.23
C SER A 107 13.55 -9.84 10.83
N TYR A 108 13.81 -10.12 9.54
CA TYR A 108 15.15 -10.42 9.05
C TYR A 108 15.43 -9.66 7.75
N SER A 109 16.64 -9.13 7.63
CA SER A 109 17.13 -8.53 6.38
C SER A 109 18.62 -8.80 6.22
N ARG A 110 19.04 -8.97 4.97
CA ARG A 110 20.42 -9.22 4.60
C ARG A 110 20.70 -8.70 3.20
N LEU A 111 21.78 -7.94 3.06
CA LEU A 111 22.32 -7.46 1.80
C LEU A 111 23.47 -8.37 1.37
N ILE A 112 23.44 -8.85 0.14
CA ILE A 112 24.50 -9.67 -0.45
C ILE A 112 25.09 -8.94 -1.64
N ILE A 113 26.40 -8.73 -1.65
CA ILE A 113 27.13 -8.13 -2.76
C ILE A 113 28.09 -9.18 -3.33
N THR A 114 27.88 -9.55 -4.60
CA THR A 114 28.64 -10.63 -5.25
C THR A 114 29.88 -10.12 -5.97
N ASN A 115 29.86 -8.86 -6.41
CA ASN A 115 31.01 -8.19 -7.03
C ASN A 115 31.31 -6.85 -6.34
N PRO A 116 31.93 -6.85 -5.15
CA PRO A 116 32.29 -5.62 -4.47
C PRO A 116 33.37 -4.86 -5.25
N ALA A 117 33.24 -3.53 -5.35
CA ALA A 117 34.26 -2.68 -5.97
C ALA A 117 35.60 -2.67 -5.18
N HIS A 118 35.55 -2.91 -3.86
CA HIS A 118 36.70 -2.92 -2.97
C HIS A 118 36.78 -4.22 -2.16
N SER A 119 37.99 -4.77 -2.03
CA SER A 119 38.24 -6.07 -1.39
C SER A 119 38.35 -6.03 0.15
N GLN A 120 37.94 -4.92 0.79
CA GLN A 120 38.15 -4.68 2.23
C GLN A 120 36.86 -4.76 3.05
N TYR A 121 35.73 -5.07 2.44
CA TYR A 121 34.47 -5.22 3.18
C TYR A 121 34.49 -6.47 4.06
N ILE A 122 34.03 -6.31 5.30
CA ILE A 122 33.97 -7.37 6.31
C ILE A 122 32.53 -7.92 6.32
N ASN A 123 32.40 -9.25 6.27
CA ASN A 123 31.10 -9.89 6.41
C ASN A 123 30.51 -9.59 7.79
N THR A 124 29.25 -9.19 7.81
CA THR A 124 28.45 -8.99 9.01
C THR A 124 27.17 -9.80 8.91
N SER A 125 26.38 -9.81 10.00
CA SER A 125 25.09 -10.51 9.99
C SER A 125 24.08 -9.93 8.97
N GLN A 126 24.27 -8.67 8.55
CA GLN A 126 23.41 -7.90 7.65
C GLN A 126 24.03 -7.68 6.27
N LEU A 127 25.36 -7.82 6.12
CA LEU A 127 26.07 -7.68 4.87
C LEU A 127 26.94 -8.91 4.62
N ILE A 128 26.71 -9.59 3.50
CA ILE A 128 27.61 -10.62 2.98
C ILE A 128 28.26 -10.11 1.70
N VAL A 129 29.58 -10.13 1.68
CA VAL A 129 30.41 -9.83 0.54
C VAL A 129 31.14 -11.11 0.14
N HIS A 130 31.09 -11.45 -1.15
CA HIS A 130 31.52 -12.76 -1.68
C HIS A 130 30.72 -13.91 -1.06
N SER A 131 29.48 -14.08 -1.53
CA SER A 131 28.57 -15.11 -1.03
C SER A 131 29.11 -16.52 -1.29
N GLU A 132 28.82 -17.45 -0.38
CA GLU A 132 29.07 -18.86 -0.62
C GLU A 132 28.18 -19.37 -1.77
N THR A 133 28.74 -20.22 -2.63
CA THR A 133 28.08 -20.71 -3.84
C THR A 133 26.71 -21.37 -3.57
N ALA A 134 26.51 -21.94 -2.38
CA ALA A 134 25.24 -22.54 -1.97
C ALA A 134 24.11 -21.52 -1.77
N ILE A 135 24.41 -20.35 -1.17
CA ILE A 135 23.43 -19.28 -0.95
C ILE A 135 23.02 -18.68 -2.30
N GLU A 136 23.99 -18.41 -3.18
CA GLU A 136 23.70 -17.91 -4.52
C GLU A 136 22.84 -18.89 -5.34
N ALA A 137 23.14 -20.19 -5.26
CA ALA A 137 22.35 -21.22 -5.94
C ALA A 137 20.89 -21.26 -5.43
N LEU A 138 20.68 -21.13 -4.11
CA LEU A 138 19.34 -21.07 -3.53
C LEU A 138 18.58 -19.81 -4.00
N ILE A 139 19.23 -18.65 -3.95
CA ILE A 139 18.66 -17.37 -4.42
C ILE A 139 18.25 -17.47 -5.89
N GLN A 140 19.10 -18.02 -6.74
CA GLN A 140 18.82 -18.23 -8.17
C GLN A 140 17.66 -19.21 -8.39
N ALA A 141 17.56 -20.26 -7.57
CA ALA A 141 16.44 -21.19 -7.62
C ALA A 141 15.09 -20.54 -7.25
N PHE A 142 15.09 -19.58 -6.32
CA PHE A 142 13.90 -18.78 -6.00
C PHE A 142 13.54 -17.80 -7.11
N LEU A 143 14.51 -17.04 -7.60
CA LEU A 143 14.27 -15.99 -8.60
C LEU A 143 13.79 -16.55 -9.94
N ARG A 144 14.22 -17.75 -10.36
CA ARG A 144 13.82 -18.37 -11.64
C ARG A 144 13.96 -17.43 -12.86
N ASN A 145 15.00 -16.59 -12.88
CA ASN A 145 15.27 -15.51 -13.85
C ASN A 145 14.37 -14.26 -13.75
N GLU A 146 13.54 -14.13 -12.72
CA GLU A 146 12.86 -12.88 -12.38
C GLU A 146 13.76 -11.97 -11.54
N ARG A 147 13.41 -10.69 -11.48
CA ARG A 147 14.15 -9.70 -10.65
C ARG A 147 13.76 -9.75 -9.17
N THR A 148 12.57 -10.28 -8.88
CA THR A 148 12.00 -10.29 -7.53
C THR A 148 11.25 -11.59 -7.31
N TYR A 149 11.38 -12.17 -6.12
CA TYR A 149 10.57 -13.28 -5.65
C TYR A 149 9.98 -12.92 -4.29
N CYS A 150 8.67 -13.13 -4.11
CA CYS A 150 7.99 -13.00 -2.82
C CYS A 150 7.13 -14.25 -2.59
N GLY A 151 7.38 -14.99 -1.51
CA GLY A 151 6.59 -16.19 -1.22
C GLY A 151 7.01 -16.92 0.04
N GLY A 152 6.41 -18.09 0.23
CA GLY A 152 6.73 -18.97 1.36
C GLY A 152 8.12 -19.60 1.23
N ALA A 153 8.80 -19.75 2.36
CA ALA A 153 10.08 -20.44 2.47
C ALA A 153 10.08 -21.37 3.68
N THR A 154 10.74 -22.52 3.56
CA THR A 154 10.87 -23.46 4.68
C THR A 154 11.86 -22.94 5.73
N ALA A 155 11.76 -23.45 6.95
CA ALA A 155 12.70 -23.13 8.03
C ALA A 155 14.17 -23.33 7.59
N GLU A 156 14.47 -24.44 6.89
CA GLU A 156 15.81 -24.74 6.38
C GLU A 156 16.31 -23.71 5.36
N GLN A 157 15.43 -23.26 4.46
CA GLN A 157 15.76 -22.23 3.47
C GLN A 157 15.99 -20.87 4.13
N LEU A 158 15.14 -20.50 5.09
CA LEU A 158 15.31 -19.27 5.86
C LEU A 158 16.61 -19.31 6.68
N GLU A 159 16.95 -20.48 7.25
CA GLU A 159 18.19 -20.63 7.99
C GLU A 159 19.42 -20.50 7.09
N LEU A 160 19.41 -21.10 5.90
CA LEU A 160 20.50 -20.91 4.94
C LEU A 160 20.66 -19.44 4.51
N LEU A 161 19.55 -18.71 4.36
CA LEU A 161 19.56 -17.33 3.90
C LEU A 161 19.97 -16.34 4.99
N PHE A 162 19.56 -16.56 6.24
CA PHE A 162 19.69 -15.57 7.33
C PHE A 162 20.61 -16.02 8.48
N ASP A 163 20.90 -17.30 8.66
CA ASP A 163 21.76 -17.84 9.73
C ASP A 163 21.38 -17.26 11.11
N ARG A 164 20.11 -17.45 11.51
CA ARG A 164 19.52 -16.82 12.72
C ARG A 164 18.87 -17.84 13.67
N GLY A 165 18.98 -19.14 13.43
CA GLY A 165 18.29 -20.17 14.18
C GLY A 165 16.79 -20.24 13.86
N MET A 166 16.43 -20.23 12.57
CA MET A 166 15.05 -20.34 12.11
C MET A 166 14.48 -21.73 12.43
N LEU A 167 13.39 -21.76 13.19
CA LEU A 167 12.75 -23.00 13.66
C LEU A 167 11.38 -23.26 13.01
N ALA A 168 10.86 -22.30 12.25
CA ALA A 168 9.54 -22.37 11.64
C ALA A 168 9.58 -21.90 10.19
N ASP A 169 8.65 -22.43 9.39
CA ASP A 169 8.40 -21.95 8.05
C ASP A 169 7.89 -20.51 8.10
N GLY A 170 8.19 -19.75 7.05
CA GLY A 170 7.85 -18.34 6.99
C GLY A 170 7.73 -17.87 5.55
N SER A 171 8.00 -16.58 5.35
CA SER A 171 8.03 -15.98 4.02
C SER A 171 9.30 -15.20 3.78
N VAL A 172 9.68 -15.12 2.51
CA VAL A 172 10.88 -14.44 2.04
C VAL A 172 10.55 -13.56 0.85
N ALA A 173 11.17 -12.39 0.81
CA ALA A 173 11.30 -11.58 -0.39
C ALA A 173 12.77 -11.48 -0.80
N ILE A 174 13.05 -11.74 -2.07
CA ILE A 174 14.38 -11.74 -2.67
C ILE A 174 14.34 -10.77 -3.84
N ILE A 175 15.23 -9.78 -3.84
CA ILE A 175 15.27 -8.74 -4.87
C ILE A 175 16.68 -8.69 -5.44
N SER A 176 16.80 -8.83 -6.76
CA SER A 176 18.08 -8.72 -7.47
C SER A 176 18.51 -7.25 -7.59
N LEU A 177 19.75 -6.97 -7.23
CA LEU A 177 20.38 -5.64 -7.27
C LEU A 177 21.39 -5.58 -8.42
N ASN A 178 20.91 -5.85 -9.65
CA ASN A 178 21.76 -5.99 -10.83
C ASN A 178 21.61 -4.77 -11.74
N GLU A 179 22.54 -3.81 -11.63
CA GLU A 179 22.64 -2.67 -12.54
C GLU A 179 24.09 -2.19 -12.69
N GLY A 180 24.51 -2.01 -13.95
CA GLY A 180 25.88 -1.60 -14.25
C GLY A 180 26.93 -2.59 -13.75
N SER A 181 27.82 -2.14 -12.87
CA SER A 181 28.87 -2.95 -12.24
C SER A 181 28.46 -3.56 -10.90
N VAL A 182 27.30 -3.18 -10.37
CA VAL A 182 26.78 -3.66 -9.08
C VAL A 182 25.98 -4.93 -9.33
N THR A 183 26.36 -5.99 -8.64
CA THR A 183 25.67 -7.29 -8.65
C THR A 183 25.47 -7.73 -7.21
N GLY A 184 24.23 -8.07 -6.86
CA GLY A 184 23.88 -8.42 -5.50
C GLY A 184 22.41 -8.77 -5.32
N TYR A 185 22.03 -9.01 -4.07
CA TYR A 185 20.67 -9.35 -3.67
C TYR A 185 20.30 -8.67 -2.36
N LEU A 186 19.07 -8.21 -2.25
CA LEU A 186 18.43 -7.84 -1.00
C LEU A 186 17.49 -8.97 -0.58
N LEU A 187 17.72 -9.52 0.60
CA LEU A 187 16.90 -10.56 1.20
C LEU A 187 16.13 -9.99 2.38
N LEU A 188 14.83 -10.25 2.42
CA LEU A 188 13.93 -9.91 3.52
C LEU A 188 13.21 -11.18 3.98
N GLY A 189 13.18 -11.42 5.28
CA GLY A 189 12.61 -12.63 5.88
C GLY A 189 11.61 -12.29 6.98
N SER A 190 10.58 -13.11 7.09
CA SER A 190 9.56 -13.03 8.13
C SER A 190 9.18 -14.43 8.59
N GLU A 191 8.94 -14.60 9.88
CA GLU A 191 8.42 -15.86 10.45
C GLU A 191 6.94 -16.06 10.14
N ASN A 192 6.27 -15.02 9.61
CA ASN A 192 4.88 -15.13 9.17
C ASN A 192 4.85 -15.58 7.69
N PRO A 193 4.30 -16.76 7.36
CA PRO A 193 4.20 -17.27 5.99
C PRO A 193 3.36 -16.39 5.06
N ASP A 194 2.45 -15.60 5.62
CA ASP A 194 1.54 -14.73 4.89
C ASP A 194 2.05 -13.29 4.72
N TYR A 195 3.26 -12.98 5.19
CA TYR A 195 3.79 -11.63 5.19
C TYR A 195 4.34 -11.18 3.82
N PHE A 196 5.17 -11.98 3.16
CA PHE A 196 5.62 -11.68 1.80
C PHE A 196 4.79 -12.47 0.78
N LYS A 197 3.67 -11.89 0.33
CA LYS A 197 2.85 -12.41 -0.77
C LYS A 197 3.18 -11.70 -2.07
N ALA A 198 2.99 -12.36 -3.20
CA ALA A 198 3.20 -11.79 -4.53
C ALA A 198 2.40 -10.48 -4.78
N GLU A 199 1.27 -10.29 -4.09
CA GLU A 199 0.46 -9.06 -4.17
C GLU A 199 0.99 -7.92 -3.27
N MET A 200 1.89 -8.20 -2.31
CA MET A 200 2.48 -7.17 -1.45
C MET A 200 3.63 -6.46 -2.17
N GLY A 201 3.31 -5.32 -2.76
CA GLY A 201 4.23 -4.18 -2.84
C GLY A 201 5.57 -4.44 -3.52
N THR A 202 5.58 -5.21 -4.63
CA THR A 202 6.75 -5.36 -5.50
C THR A 202 7.31 -3.99 -5.92
N ASP A 203 6.46 -2.99 -6.08
CA ASP A 203 6.85 -1.62 -6.44
C ASP A 203 7.70 -0.94 -5.36
N PHE A 204 7.40 -1.16 -4.07
CA PHE A 204 8.18 -0.57 -2.99
C PHE A 204 9.54 -1.26 -2.84
N ALA A 205 9.52 -2.60 -2.84
CA ALA A 205 10.73 -3.42 -2.78
C ALA A 205 11.68 -3.09 -3.94
N GLN A 206 11.13 -2.94 -5.15
CA GLN A 206 11.88 -2.53 -6.33
C GLN A 206 12.41 -1.11 -6.20
N TYR A 207 11.60 -0.16 -5.72
CA TYR A 207 12.05 1.22 -5.52
C TYR A 207 13.23 1.31 -4.53
N VAL A 208 13.16 0.58 -3.41
CA VAL A 208 14.25 0.51 -2.44
C VAL A 208 15.50 -0.12 -3.07
N ALA A 209 15.34 -1.19 -3.85
CA ALA A 209 16.43 -1.80 -4.58
C ALA A 209 17.11 -0.83 -5.56
N ASP A 210 16.34 -0.10 -6.35
CA ASP A 210 16.87 0.88 -7.31
C ASP A 210 17.65 1.99 -6.59
N VAL A 211 17.18 2.46 -5.43
CA VAL A 211 17.90 3.43 -4.60
C VAL A 211 19.21 2.85 -4.09
N ILE A 212 19.19 1.63 -3.54
CA ILE A 212 20.40 0.96 -3.01
C ILE A 212 21.42 0.78 -4.11
N VAL A 213 21.03 0.24 -5.27
CA VAL A 213 21.94 0.03 -6.41
C VAL A 213 22.62 1.33 -6.81
N ARG A 214 21.88 2.43 -6.80
CA ARG A 214 22.44 3.75 -7.12
C ARG A 214 23.39 4.25 -6.03
N LEU A 215 23.09 4.06 -4.76
CA LEU A 215 24.00 4.39 -3.66
C LEU A 215 25.28 3.55 -3.72
N LEU A 216 25.17 2.26 -4.02
CA LEU A 216 26.29 1.35 -4.20
C LEU A 216 27.19 1.77 -5.37
N SER A 217 26.64 2.39 -6.42
CA SER A 217 27.46 2.93 -7.51
C SER A 217 28.22 4.22 -7.15
N TRP A 218 27.80 4.92 -6.08
CA TRP A 218 28.44 6.15 -5.60
C TRP A 218 29.47 5.88 -4.49
N LEU A 219 29.15 4.95 -3.58
CA LEU A 219 30.06 4.43 -2.57
C LEU A 219 31.12 3.57 -3.26
N HIS A 220 32.24 4.20 -3.66
CA HIS A 220 33.45 3.53 -4.10
C HIS A 220 34.19 3.06 -2.83
#